data_AF-A0A1A9VTN1-F1
#
_entry.id   AF-A0A1A9VTN1-F1
#
_cell.length_a   1.000
_cell.length_b   1.000
_cell.length_c   1.000
_cell.angle_alpha   90.00
_cell.angle_beta   90.00
_cell.angle_gamma   90.00
#
_symmetry.space_group_name_H-M   'P 1'
#
loop_
_entity.id
_entity.type
_entity.pdbx_description
1 polymer ?
#
loop_
_entity_poly.entity_id
_entity_poly.type
_entity_poly.pdbx_seq_one_letter_code
_entity_poly.pdbx_strand_id
1 'polypeptide(L)'
;MELSNKRSKRKKKEKYHETKTKHSVKIETVKRYETTSVDSIDFDTQACVLRLRGRNIVENQYVKVEAYNTLDLEINRKFELRKREWDTIGLESIDIQTYPNI
;
A
#
# COMPACT_ATOMS: atom_id res chain seq x y z
N MET A 1 -0.05 -80.81 25.86
CA MET A 1 -0.13 -79.44 26.44
C MET A 1 1.16 -78.75 26.09
N GLU A 2 1.16 -77.80 25.15
CA GLU A 2 2.27 -76.86 24.96
C GLU A 2 1.71 -75.50 24.54
N LEU A 3 2.43 -74.47 24.97
CA LEU A 3 1.92 -73.18 25.38
C LEU A 3 1.68 -72.22 24.20
N SER A 4 0.54 -71.53 24.27
CA SER A 4 0.20 -70.40 23.40
C SER A 4 1.15 -69.23 23.62
N ASN A 5 1.89 -68.84 22.58
CA ASN A 5 2.76 -67.67 22.58
C ASN A 5 1.98 -66.46 22.03
N LYS A 6 1.39 -65.63 22.91
CA LYS A 6 0.77 -64.34 22.53
C LYS A 6 1.65 -63.17 22.99
N ARG A 7 2.56 -62.72 22.12
CA ARG A 7 3.36 -61.52 22.37
C ARG A 7 2.56 -60.26 21.95
N SER A 8 2.07 -59.55 22.95
CA SER A 8 1.32 -58.29 22.85
C SER A 8 2.16 -57.18 22.20
N LYS A 9 1.69 -56.62 21.09
CA LYS A 9 2.27 -55.42 20.47
C LYS A 9 1.58 -54.17 21.05
N ARG A 10 2.19 -53.53 22.05
CA ARG A 10 1.81 -52.19 22.51
C ARG A 10 2.08 -51.17 21.40
N LYS A 11 1.03 -50.60 20.79
CA LYS A 11 1.14 -49.42 19.92
C LYS A 11 1.24 -48.16 20.77
N LYS A 12 2.41 -47.52 20.80
CA LYS A 12 2.61 -46.18 21.34
C LYS A 12 1.89 -45.19 20.40
N LYS A 13 0.77 -44.61 20.83
CA LYS A 13 0.14 -43.47 20.13
C LYS A 13 0.83 -42.20 20.61
N GLU A 14 1.81 -41.73 19.86
CA GLU A 14 2.30 -40.35 19.99
C GLU A 14 1.19 -39.40 19.51
N LYS A 15 0.66 -38.59 20.43
CA LYS A 15 -0.29 -37.52 20.10
C LYS A 15 0.51 -36.35 19.51
N TYR A 16 0.54 -36.26 18.19
CA TYR A 16 0.87 -35.02 17.52
C TYR A 16 -0.16 -33.95 17.91
N HIS A 17 0.30 -32.90 18.60
CA HIS A 17 -0.46 -31.67 18.71
C HIS A 17 -0.20 -30.89 17.42
N GLU A 18 -1.07 -31.08 16.42
CA GLU A 18 -1.08 -30.20 15.26
C GLU A 18 -1.84 -28.93 15.67
N THR A 19 -1.11 -27.90 16.07
CA THR A 19 -1.66 -26.54 16.20
C THR A 19 -1.96 -26.05 14.79
N LYS A 20 -3.15 -26.37 14.28
CA LYS A 20 -3.66 -25.86 13.00
C LYS A 20 -4.04 -24.40 13.14
N THR A 21 -3.07 -23.51 13.08
CA THR A 21 -3.34 -22.10 12.82
C THR A 21 -3.32 -21.89 11.30
N LYS A 22 -4.40 -22.29 10.62
CA LYS A 22 -4.62 -21.94 9.19
C LYS A 22 -5.14 -20.50 9.10
N HIS A 23 -4.32 -19.51 9.40
CA HIS A 23 -4.66 -18.13 9.06
C HIS A 23 -4.15 -17.84 7.64
N SER A 24 -5.02 -18.02 6.65
CA SER A 24 -4.76 -17.51 5.30
C SER A 24 -5.00 -15.99 5.29
N VAL A 25 -3.97 -15.21 4.97
CA VAL A 25 -4.09 -13.77 4.78
C VAL A 25 -4.38 -13.50 3.31
N LYS A 26 -5.48 -12.82 3.01
CA LYS A 26 -5.81 -12.34 1.66
C LYS A 26 -5.24 -10.93 1.51
N ILE A 27 -4.39 -10.73 0.50
CA ILE A 27 -3.88 -9.42 0.11
C ILE A 27 -4.64 -8.99 -1.14
N GLU A 28 -5.13 -7.76 -1.16
CA GLU A 28 -5.85 -7.19 -2.28
C GLU A 28 -5.28 -5.82 -2.61
N THR A 29 -4.96 -5.59 -3.88
CA THR A 29 -4.44 -4.32 -4.38
C THR A 29 -5.60 -3.50 -4.92
N VAL A 30 -5.83 -2.32 -4.34
CA VAL A 30 -6.92 -1.42 -4.71
C VAL A 30 -6.36 -0.08 -5.16
N LYS A 31 -6.81 0.39 -6.33
CA LYS A 31 -6.54 1.76 -6.79
C LYS A 31 -7.51 2.71 -6.10
N ARG A 32 -6.99 3.77 -5.49
CA ARG A 32 -7.80 4.77 -4.77
C ARG A 32 -7.25 6.18 -4.97
N TYR A 33 -8.09 7.17 -4.69
CA TYR A 33 -7.67 8.56 -4.51
C TYR A 33 -7.42 8.83 -3.03
N GLU A 34 -6.46 9.71 -2.75
CA GLU A 34 -6.20 10.19 -1.40
C GLU A 34 -5.88 11.67 -1.40
N THR A 35 -6.22 12.35 -0.30
CA THR A 35 -5.89 13.75 -0.10
C THR A 35 -4.72 13.79 0.86
N THR A 36 -3.54 14.09 0.34
CA THR A 36 -2.30 14.04 1.12
C THR A 36 -1.76 15.44 1.34
N SER A 37 -1.46 15.79 2.59
CA SER A 37 -0.63 16.95 2.92
C SER A 37 0.82 16.61 2.63
N VAL A 38 1.38 17.20 1.58
CA VAL A 38 2.73 16.91 1.07
C VAL A 38 3.78 17.63 1.91
N ASP A 39 4.84 16.91 2.30
CA ASP A 39 6.01 17.47 3.02
C ASP A 39 7.35 17.16 2.33
N SER A 40 7.38 16.22 1.38
CA SER A 40 8.57 15.87 0.61
C SER A 40 8.19 15.58 -0.85
N ILE A 41 9.01 16.10 -1.76
CA ILE A 41 8.86 15.96 -3.21
C ILE A 41 10.20 15.47 -3.76
N ASP A 42 10.15 14.46 -4.62
CA ASP A 42 11.32 13.86 -5.26
C ASP A 42 11.01 13.61 -6.74
N PHE A 43 11.93 13.97 -7.63
CA PHE A 43 11.77 13.76 -9.07
C PHE A 43 12.88 12.85 -9.59
N ASP A 44 12.50 11.67 -10.05
CA ASP A 44 13.41 10.74 -10.70
C ASP A 44 13.53 11.11 -12.20
N THR A 45 14.67 11.66 -12.58
CA THR A 45 14.94 12.10 -13.96
C THR A 45 15.12 10.94 -14.94
N GLN A 46 15.49 9.75 -14.48
CA GLN A 46 15.66 8.58 -15.35
C GLN A 46 14.32 7.90 -15.60
N ALA A 47 13.50 7.76 -14.54
CA ALA A 47 12.18 7.16 -14.64
C ALA A 47 11.11 8.16 -15.13
N CYS A 48 11.40 9.47 -15.11
CA CYS A 48 10.45 10.55 -15.36
C CYS A 48 9.23 10.49 -14.42
N VAL A 49 9.47 10.23 -13.13
CA VAL A 49 8.40 10.06 -12.12
C VAL A 49 8.53 11.13 -11.04
N LEU A 50 7.43 11.82 -10.76
CA LEU A 50 7.31 12.74 -9.63
C LEU A 50 6.68 12.01 -8.43
N ARG A 51 7.46 11.89 -7.36
CA ARG A 51 7.09 11.19 -6.13
C ARG A 51 6.82 12.20 -5.01
N LEU A 52 5.65 12.09 -4.41
CA LEU A 52 5.20 12.91 -3.30
C LEU A 52 5.13 12.05 -2.04
N ARG A 53 5.56 12.59 -0.90
CA ARG A 53 5.35 11.95 0.41
C ARG A 53 4.60 12.91 1.34
N GLY A 54 3.86 12.32 2.27
CA GLY A 54 3.10 13.08 3.23
C GLY A 54 2.04 12.27 3.94
N ARG A 55 1.14 12.98 4.63
CA ARG A 55 0.08 12.39 5.45
C ARG A 55 -1.28 12.49 4.79
N ASN A 56 -2.06 11.42 4.86
CA ASN A 56 -3.46 11.45 4.46
C ASN A 56 -4.26 12.32 5.43
N ILE A 57 -4.97 13.32 4.92
CA ILE A 57 -5.76 14.27 5.72
C ILE A 57 -7.27 14.06 5.62
N VAL A 58 -7.71 13.06 4.84
CA VAL A 58 -9.13 12.71 4.68
C VAL A 58 -9.31 11.22 4.93
N GLU A 59 -10.25 10.84 5.80
CA GLU A 59 -10.52 9.44 6.08
C GLU A 59 -10.95 8.68 4.82
N ASN A 60 -10.41 7.49 4.62
CA ASN A 60 -10.70 6.63 3.50
C ASN A 60 -10.87 5.19 4.01
N GLN A 61 -11.76 4.41 3.39
CA GLN A 61 -12.01 3.00 3.69
C GLN A 61 -10.73 2.15 3.73
N TYR A 62 -9.69 2.54 2.99
CA TYR A 62 -8.44 1.78 2.89
C TYR A 62 -7.27 2.38 3.67
N VAL A 63 -7.32 3.67 4.02
CA VAL A 63 -6.21 4.39 4.65
C VAL A 63 -6.72 5.38 5.68
N LYS A 64 -6.20 5.22 6.89
CA LYS A 64 -6.52 6.05 8.05
C LYS A 64 -6.02 7.49 7.84
N VAL A 65 -6.69 8.45 8.47
CA VAL A 65 -6.15 9.80 8.65
C VAL A 65 -4.80 9.75 9.39
N GLU A 66 -3.93 10.70 9.08
CA GLU A 66 -2.52 10.83 9.53
C GLU A 66 -1.57 9.71 9.09
N ALA A 67 -2.04 8.68 8.37
CA ALA A 67 -1.16 7.65 7.82
C ALA A 67 -0.22 8.26 6.77
N TYR A 68 1.07 7.90 6.88
CA TYR A 68 2.11 8.41 6.01
C TYR A 68 2.27 7.51 4.79
N ASN A 69 2.15 8.10 3.59
CA ASN A 69 2.20 7.37 2.33
C ASN A 69 3.12 8.06 1.31
N THR A 70 3.45 7.32 0.25
CA THR A 70 4.16 7.81 -0.92
C THR A 70 3.25 7.66 -2.15
N LEU A 71 3.17 8.70 -2.95
CA LEU A 71 2.36 8.81 -4.16
C LEU A 71 3.25 9.10 -5.36
N ASP A 72 3.17 8.26 -6.37
CA ASP A 72 3.81 8.52 -7.66
C ASP A 72 2.76 9.16 -8.59
N LEU A 73 3.03 10.36 -9.10
CA LEU A 73 2.19 11.01 -10.10
C LEU A 73 2.44 10.34 -11.45
N GLU A 74 1.44 9.62 -11.92
CA GLU A 74 1.45 8.92 -13.21
C GLU A 74 0.98 9.84 -14.35
N ILE A 75 1.60 9.68 -15.53
CA ILE A 75 1.15 10.33 -16.76
C ILE A 75 -0.29 9.90 -17.09
N ASN A 76 -1.09 10.82 -17.63
CA ASN A 76 -2.49 10.62 -17.99
C ASN A 76 -3.42 10.26 -16.82
N ARG A 77 -3.00 10.55 -15.58
CA ARG A 77 -3.89 10.49 -14.42
C ARG A 77 -4.20 11.88 -13.91
N LYS A 78 -5.50 12.13 -13.78
CA LYS A 78 -6.00 13.38 -13.20
C LYS A 78 -5.65 13.41 -11.72
N PHE A 79 -5.21 14.57 -11.26
CA PHE A 79 -5.00 14.87 -9.85
C PHE A 79 -5.53 16.27 -9.56
N GLU A 80 -5.75 16.55 -8.28
CA GLU A 80 -6.09 17.88 -7.79
C GLU A 80 -4.91 18.41 -6.98
N LEU A 81 -4.49 19.64 -7.26
CA LEU A 81 -3.48 20.34 -6.49
C LEU A 81 -4.13 21.46 -5.70
N ARG A 82 -3.90 21.48 -4.39
CA ARG A 82 -4.40 22.53 -3.49
C ARG A 82 -3.21 23.20 -2.82
N LYS A 83 -3.16 24.53 -2.93
CA LYS A 83 -2.25 25.39 -2.17
C LYS A 83 -3.08 26.32 -1.31
N ARG A 84 -2.54 26.77 -0.18
CA ARG A 84 -3.17 27.79 0.66
C ARG A 84 -3.35 29.10 -0.11
N GLU A 85 -2.38 29.42 -0.95
CA GLU A 85 -2.35 30.60 -1.80
C GLU A 85 -1.69 30.24 -3.13
N TRP A 86 -2.19 30.85 -4.21
CA TRP A 86 -1.62 30.82 -5.54
C TRP A 86 -1.07 32.21 -5.86
N ASP A 87 0.24 32.30 -6.01
CA ASP A 87 0.91 33.50 -6.48
C ASP A 87 0.88 33.58 -8.01
N THR A 88 1.14 34.78 -8.54
CA THR A 88 1.17 35.02 -10.00
C THR A 88 2.16 34.12 -10.71
N ILE A 89 3.35 33.89 -10.13
CA ILE A 89 4.36 32.98 -10.70
C ILE A 89 3.82 31.56 -10.81
N GLY A 90 3.13 31.06 -9.77
CA GLY A 90 2.53 29.73 -9.80
C GLY A 90 1.42 29.59 -10.83
N LEU A 91 0.58 30.62 -10.99
CA LEU A 91 -0.48 30.64 -12.00
C LEU A 91 0.10 30.70 -13.43
N GLU A 92 1.04 31.61 -13.69
CA GLU A 92 1.74 31.72 -14.98
C GLU A 92 2.43 30.40 -15.36
N SER A 93 3.07 29.73 -14.40
CA SER A 93 3.68 28.43 -14.64
C SER A 93 2.65 27.36 -15.02
N ILE A 94 1.46 27.37 -14.45
CA ILE A 94 0.40 26.42 -14.85
C ILE A 94 -0.06 26.72 -16.27
N ASP A 95 -0.27 27.99 -16.60
CA ASP A 95 -0.73 28.41 -17.92
C ASP A 95 0.26 28.00 -19.01
N ILE A 96 1.56 28.27 -18.83
CA ILE A 96 2.62 27.89 -19.78
C ILE A 96 2.66 26.37 -20.01
N GLN A 97 2.50 25.57 -18.95
CA GLN A 97 2.61 24.11 -19.03
C GLN A 97 1.33 23.44 -19.57
N THR A 98 0.17 24.11 -19.47
CA THR A 98 -1.11 23.57 -19.94
C THR A 98 -1.52 24.09 -21.32
N TYR A 99 -1.04 25.28 -21.71
CA TYR A 99 -1.29 25.89 -23.01
C TYR A 99 0.05 26.23 -23.70
N PRO A 100 0.78 25.24 -24.21
CA PRO A 100 2.14 25.42 -24.74
C PRO A 100 2.24 26.25 -26.04
N ASN A 101 1.15 26.87 -26.51
CA ASN A 101 1.09 27.62 -27.77
C ASN A 101 0.55 29.06 -27.61
N ILE A 102 0.79 29.68 -26.45
CA ILE A 102 0.77 31.13 -26.30
C ILE A 102 2.20 31.63 -26.35
#